data_AF-A0AAN9XXJ1-F1
#
_entry.id   AF-A0AAN9XXJ1-F1
#
_cell.length_a   1.000
_cell.length_b   1.000
_cell.length_c   1.000
_cell.angle_alpha   90.00
_cell.angle_beta   90.00
_cell.angle_gamma   90.00
#
_symmetry.space_group_name_H-M   'P 1'
#
loop_
_entity.id
_entity.type
_entity.pdbx_description
1 polymer ?
#
loop_
_entity_poly.entity_id
_entity_poly.type
_entity_poly.pdbx_seq_one_letter_code
_entity_poly.pdbx_strand_id
1 'polypeptide(L)'
;MAVSSSSSSSVHQVASQSLWSTVNPKTMPHLVSFSGLKQVVDNTFETPKVRVLKQKMELLGISLENSCLPGQYHNLFCPKCKGGQLKERSLSFHIISDGEFAMWRCFRVECGWAGQSFADDKDLYSGDCANAKSYRQIAEESLGLEPLGAKLVAYFRERLISEKTLRRNAVRQLSDNKAVIAFTYKQNGLLVGCKYRTIEKRFWQGKGTEKILYGIDDIGQASEIIIVEGEIDKLSLEEAGFQNCVSVPVGAPGKVSSKDLPPIEKDTAFQYLWNCKEYLDKAVRIILATDNDPPGQALAEELARRLGRERCWRVLWPKKDEFNYFKDANEVLKYMGADALKKIVDDAEPYTNAN
;
A
#
# COMPACT_ATOMS: atom_id res chain seq x y z
N MET A 1 -40.30 -24.03 49.14
CA MET A 1 -39.51 -25.00 48.33
C MET A 1 -38.08 -24.45 48.21
N ALA A 2 -37.08 -25.31 47.97
CA ALA A 2 -35.65 -24.97 48.01
C ALA A 2 -35.02 -24.96 46.59
N VAL A 3 -33.79 -24.50 46.33
CA VAL A 3 -32.67 -24.06 47.21
C VAL A 3 -32.24 -22.61 46.82
N SER A 4 -31.04 -22.03 46.94
CA SER A 4 -29.65 -22.47 47.25
C SER A 4 -28.93 -21.53 48.24
N SER A 5 -27.76 -20.97 47.91
CA SER A 5 -26.86 -20.26 48.82
C SER A 5 -25.82 -19.38 48.09
N SER A 6 -25.32 -18.33 48.76
CA SER A 6 -23.91 -17.93 48.79
C SER A 6 -23.70 -16.70 49.69
N SER A 7 -22.47 -16.47 50.15
CA SER A 7 -22.16 -15.49 51.20
C SER A 7 -20.72 -14.98 51.14
N SER A 8 -20.49 -13.69 51.38
CA SER A 8 -19.35 -13.18 52.19
C SER A 8 -19.36 -11.65 52.31
N SER A 9 -19.11 -11.18 53.54
CA SER A 9 -18.56 -9.86 53.88
C SER A 9 -17.04 -10.05 54.16
N SER A 10 -16.19 -9.09 54.55
CA SER A 10 -16.37 -7.76 55.16
C SER A 10 -15.10 -6.89 54.92
N VAL A 11 -15.08 -5.65 55.40
CA VAL A 11 -13.89 -4.76 55.41
C VAL A 11 -13.51 -4.41 56.86
N HIS A 12 -12.21 -4.40 57.23
CA HIS A 12 -11.52 -3.43 58.13
C HIS A 12 -10.08 -3.85 58.54
N GLN A 13 -9.07 -3.10 58.06
CA GLN A 13 -8.09 -2.30 58.84
C GLN A 13 -7.06 -2.93 59.85
N VAL A 14 -5.88 -2.25 59.98
CA VAL A 14 -4.90 -2.16 61.12
C VAL A 14 -3.51 -2.88 61.04
N ALA A 15 -2.51 -2.13 60.52
CA ALA A 15 -1.19 -1.75 61.09
C ALA A 15 -0.01 -2.74 61.41
N SER A 16 1.16 -2.10 61.67
CA SER A 16 2.47 -2.61 62.20
C SER A 16 3.47 -3.23 61.18
N GLN A 17 4.81 -3.11 61.29
CA GLN A 17 5.68 -2.26 62.14
C GLN A 17 7.15 -2.17 61.63
N SER A 18 7.82 -1.02 61.84
CA SER A 18 9.31 -0.85 61.98
C SER A 18 10.19 -1.11 60.73
N LEU A 19 11.49 -0.73 60.65
CA LEU A 19 12.41 -0.05 61.60
C LEU A 19 13.46 0.78 60.81
N TRP A 20 14.01 1.85 61.39
CA TRP A 20 15.11 2.66 60.82
C TRP A 20 16.46 2.38 61.52
N SER A 21 17.58 2.58 60.83
CA SER A 21 18.90 2.78 61.45
C SER A 21 19.76 3.76 60.64
N THR A 22 20.75 4.39 61.28
CA THR A 22 21.36 5.65 60.78
C THR A 22 22.85 5.73 61.12
N VAL A 23 23.69 6.16 60.16
CA VAL A 23 25.10 6.54 60.38
C VAL A 23 25.43 7.78 59.53
N ASN A 24 26.28 8.68 60.04
CA ASN A 24 26.64 9.99 59.47
C ASN A 24 28.15 10.05 59.05
N PRO A 25 28.68 11.15 58.48
CA PRO A 25 29.83 11.08 57.54
C PRO A 25 31.13 11.74 58.05
N LYS A 26 32.06 12.01 57.10
CA LYS A 26 33.48 12.46 57.17
C LYS A 26 34.45 11.27 57.06
N THR A 27 35.61 11.35 56.37
CA THR A 27 36.38 12.54 55.89
C THR A 27 37.07 12.25 54.53
N MET A 28 37.45 13.30 53.77
CA MET A 28 38.27 13.21 52.54
C MET A 28 39.75 12.84 52.82
N PRO A 29 40.53 12.53 51.77
CA PRO A 29 41.52 13.53 51.33
C PRO A 29 41.55 13.86 49.81
N HIS A 30 41.56 15.17 49.54
CA HIS A 30 42.08 15.94 48.40
C HIS A 30 42.37 15.33 47.00
N LEU A 31 41.54 15.76 46.05
CA LEU A 31 41.87 16.74 44.99
C LEU A 31 43.07 16.48 44.03
N VAL A 32 42.75 16.19 42.76
CA VAL A 32 43.36 16.87 41.59
C VAL A 32 42.25 17.24 40.61
N SER A 33 42.24 18.46 40.08
CA SER A 33 41.30 18.88 39.02
C SER A 33 41.87 18.62 37.63
N PHE A 34 41.16 17.89 36.78
CA PHE A 34 41.41 17.89 35.34
C PHE A 34 40.10 18.05 34.56
N SER A 35 40.03 19.13 33.78
CA SER A 35 39.04 19.31 32.71
C SER A 35 39.37 18.34 31.58
N GLY A 36 38.63 17.24 31.48
CA GLY A 36 38.88 16.18 30.50
C GLY A 36 37.58 15.62 29.93
N LEU A 37 37.41 15.80 28.61
CA LEU A 37 36.63 14.99 27.66
C LEU A 37 35.63 13.99 28.28
N LYS A 38 34.33 14.23 28.08
CA LYS A 38 33.38 13.11 27.94
C LYS A 38 33.86 12.28 26.74
N GLN A 39 34.35 11.06 26.98
CA GLN A 39 34.51 10.09 25.90
C GLN A 39 33.12 9.72 25.38
N VAL A 40 32.75 10.35 24.26
CA VAL A 40 31.84 9.72 23.31
C VAL A 40 32.57 8.45 22.86
N VAL A 41 32.03 7.28 23.22
CA VAL A 41 32.50 6.01 22.65
C VAL A 41 31.92 5.92 21.25
N ASP A 42 32.57 6.63 20.34
CA ASP A 42 32.18 6.77 18.95
C ASP A 42 32.56 5.47 18.23
N ASN A 43 31.57 4.59 18.04
CA ASN A 43 31.75 3.24 17.50
C ASN A 43 31.98 3.25 15.97
N THR A 44 33.12 3.83 15.59
CA THR A 44 34.00 3.45 14.47
C THR A 44 33.41 2.72 13.27
N PHE A 45 33.45 3.39 12.11
CA PHE A 45 33.51 2.79 10.77
C PHE A 45 32.28 1.98 10.28
N GLU A 46 31.09 2.60 10.25
CA GLU A 46 30.15 2.28 9.17
C GLU A 46 30.70 2.81 7.84
N THR A 47 30.89 1.93 6.85
CA THR A 47 31.24 2.37 5.50
C THR A 47 30.02 3.00 4.80
N PRO A 48 30.20 3.91 3.83
CA PRO A 48 29.08 4.46 3.06
C PRO A 48 28.21 3.37 2.42
N LYS A 49 28.83 2.26 1.99
CA LYS A 49 28.13 1.09 1.44
C LYS A 49 27.22 0.41 2.46
N VAL A 50 27.71 0.14 3.68
CA VAL A 50 26.89 -0.40 4.78
C VAL A 50 25.73 0.52 5.12
N ARG A 51 25.95 1.85 5.15
CA ARG A 51 24.88 2.83 5.42
C ARG A 51 23.80 2.84 4.33
N VAL A 52 24.19 2.79 3.06
CA VAL A 52 23.24 2.66 1.92
C VAL A 52 22.46 1.35 2.01
N LEU A 53 23.11 0.24 2.35
CA LEU A 53 22.42 -1.04 2.59
C LEU A 53 21.41 -0.94 3.74
N LYS A 54 21.77 -0.34 4.88
CA LYS A 54 20.84 -0.16 6.00
C LYS A 54 19.60 0.63 5.58
N GLN A 55 19.75 1.72 4.84
CA GLN A 55 18.64 2.50 4.29
C GLN A 55 17.80 1.69 3.29
N LYS A 56 18.43 0.93 2.37
CA LYS A 56 17.73 0.01 1.46
C LYS A 56 16.94 -1.07 2.22
N MET A 57 17.40 -1.51 3.39
CA MET A 57 16.72 -2.52 4.22
C MET A 57 15.55 -1.94 5.05
N GLU A 58 15.68 -0.71 5.57
CA GLU A 58 14.58 0.01 6.23
C GLU A 58 13.37 0.18 5.30
N LEU A 59 13.60 0.50 4.02
CA LEU A 59 12.56 0.59 2.98
C LEU A 59 11.87 -0.75 2.70
N LEU A 60 12.52 -1.89 2.97
CA LEU A 60 11.93 -3.23 2.90
C LEU A 60 11.20 -3.64 4.19
N GLY A 61 11.14 -2.74 5.18
CA GLY A 61 10.56 -3.00 6.50
C GLY A 61 11.48 -3.83 7.42
N ILE A 62 12.72 -4.08 7.04
CA ILE A 62 13.69 -4.79 7.89
C ILE A 62 14.28 -3.76 8.85
N SER A 63 13.73 -3.68 10.06
CA SER A 63 14.26 -2.81 11.12
C SER A 63 15.62 -3.31 11.60
N LEU A 64 16.68 -2.61 11.21
CA LEU A 64 18.05 -2.91 11.64
C LEU A 64 18.39 -2.07 12.87
N GLU A 65 18.38 -2.70 14.04
CA GLU A 65 18.96 -2.11 15.26
C GLU A 65 20.45 -1.78 15.04
N ASN A 66 21.00 -0.83 15.80
CA ASN A 66 22.42 -0.42 15.73
C ASN A 66 23.42 -1.59 15.96
N SER A 67 22.93 -2.72 16.47
CA SER A 67 23.62 -4.00 16.64
C SER A 67 23.86 -4.79 15.34
N CYS A 68 23.23 -4.41 14.22
CA CYS A 68 23.39 -5.11 12.94
C CYS A 68 24.74 -4.80 12.29
N LEU A 69 25.75 -5.60 12.64
CA LEU A 69 27.12 -5.53 12.14
C LEU A 69 27.32 -6.36 10.85
N PRO A 70 28.15 -5.89 9.90
CA PRO A 70 28.65 -6.68 8.78
C PRO A 70 29.43 -7.92 9.22
N GLY A 71 29.47 -8.95 8.36
CA GLY A 71 30.15 -10.22 8.64
C GLY A 71 29.40 -11.14 9.62
N GLN A 72 28.25 -10.73 10.15
CA GLN A 72 27.44 -11.50 11.11
C GLN A 72 26.03 -11.79 10.57
N TYR A 73 25.46 -12.93 10.98
CA TYR A 73 24.06 -13.28 10.70
C TYR A 73 23.18 -12.86 11.88
N HIS A 74 22.10 -12.15 11.58
CA HIS A 74 21.15 -11.60 12.54
C HIS A 74 19.78 -12.24 12.35
N ASN A 75 19.15 -12.69 13.44
CA ASN A 75 17.79 -13.24 13.41
C ASN A 75 16.80 -12.14 13.85
N LEU A 76 15.99 -11.69 12.89
CA LEU A 76 15.10 -10.54 12.97
C LEU A 76 13.64 -10.96 12.76
N PHE A 77 12.71 -10.04 13.04
CA PHE A 77 11.32 -10.23 12.63
C PHE A 77 11.19 -10.07 11.11
N CYS A 78 10.54 -11.03 10.43
CA CYS A 78 10.25 -10.92 9.02
C CYS A 78 9.12 -9.88 8.80
N PRO A 79 9.31 -8.78 8.05
CA PRO A 79 8.27 -7.79 7.84
C PRO A 79 7.06 -8.34 7.07
N LYS A 80 7.26 -9.32 6.18
CA LYS A 80 6.19 -9.91 5.36
C LYS A 80 5.23 -10.81 6.14
N CYS A 81 5.71 -11.60 7.11
CA CYS A 81 4.85 -12.49 7.92
C CYS A 81 4.74 -12.11 9.39
N LYS A 82 5.50 -11.10 9.86
CA LYS A 82 5.50 -10.54 11.23
C LYS A 82 5.74 -11.60 12.32
N GLY A 83 6.47 -12.67 11.98
CA GLY A 83 6.72 -13.84 12.84
C GLY A 83 5.54 -14.82 12.96
N GLY A 84 4.47 -14.62 12.19
CA GLY A 84 3.25 -15.44 12.19
C GLY A 84 2.55 -15.51 13.55
N GLN A 85 1.78 -16.57 13.79
CA GLN A 85 1.02 -16.76 15.03
C GLN A 85 1.93 -16.81 16.29
N LEU A 86 3.14 -17.37 16.17
CA LEU A 86 4.08 -17.51 17.28
C LEU A 86 4.94 -16.25 17.53
N LYS A 87 4.86 -15.24 16.64
CA LYS A 87 5.67 -14.00 16.68
C LYS A 87 7.16 -14.28 16.90
N GLU A 88 7.74 -15.15 16.07
CA GLU A 88 9.17 -15.48 16.16
C GLU A 88 10.04 -14.56 15.28
N ARG A 89 11.35 -14.48 15.60
CA ARG A 89 12.36 -13.81 14.77
C ARG A 89 12.80 -14.71 13.59
N SER A 90 11.89 -14.90 12.63
CA SER A 90 12.02 -15.87 11.54
C SER A 90 12.90 -15.44 10.35
N LEU A 91 13.36 -14.19 10.31
CA LEU A 91 14.16 -13.63 9.21
C LEU A 91 15.65 -13.73 9.57
N SER A 92 16.39 -14.59 8.88
CA SER A 92 17.85 -14.48 8.89
C SER A 92 18.27 -13.37 7.93
N PHE A 93 19.13 -12.47 8.39
CA PHE A 93 19.62 -11.30 7.67
C PHE A 93 21.14 -11.20 7.82
N HIS A 94 21.85 -10.81 6.76
CA HIS A 94 23.31 -10.71 6.75
C HIS A 94 23.78 -9.60 5.81
N ILE A 95 24.70 -8.75 6.27
CA ILE A 95 25.51 -7.87 5.42
C ILE A 95 26.91 -8.52 5.33
N ILE A 96 27.44 -8.74 4.13
CA ILE A 96 28.76 -9.35 3.98
C ILE A 96 29.88 -8.39 4.44
N SER A 97 31.04 -8.93 4.80
CA SER A 97 32.06 -8.22 5.62
C SER A 97 32.67 -6.96 4.98
N ASP A 98 32.66 -6.83 3.65
CA ASP A 98 33.11 -5.64 2.91
C ASP A 98 32.01 -4.56 2.77
N GLY A 99 30.75 -4.94 3.03
CA GLY A 99 29.57 -4.09 2.85
C GLY A 99 29.07 -4.00 1.41
N GLU A 100 29.53 -4.84 0.48
CA GLU A 100 29.11 -4.77 -0.93
C GLU A 100 27.64 -5.17 -1.14
N PHE A 101 27.12 -6.13 -0.37
CA PHE A 101 25.69 -6.48 -0.40
C PHE A 101 25.14 -7.02 0.92
N ALA A 102 23.80 -6.95 1.02
CA ALA A 102 23.00 -7.59 2.05
C ALA A 102 22.16 -8.73 1.46
N MET A 103 21.89 -9.76 2.26
CA MET A 103 21.00 -10.89 1.93
C MET A 103 20.04 -11.21 3.08
N TRP A 104 18.89 -11.79 2.77
CA TRP A 104 17.93 -12.27 3.77
C TRP A 104 17.16 -13.51 3.32
N ARG A 105 16.68 -14.29 4.31
CA ARG A 105 15.75 -15.40 4.13
C ARG A 105 14.88 -15.59 5.36
N CYS A 106 13.56 -15.60 5.16
CA CYS A 106 12.58 -15.99 6.16
C CYS A 106 12.44 -17.52 6.17
N PHE A 107 12.76 -18.15 7.30
CA PHE A 107 12.76 -19.61 7.43
C PHE A 107 11.38 -20.24 7.70
N ARG A 108 10.32 -19.43 7.88
CA ARG A 108 8.93 -19.93 7.85
C ARG A 108 8.60 -20.44 6.45
N VAL A 109 8.30 -21.73 6.34
CA VAL A 109 7.91 -22.43 5.10
C VAL A 109 6.77 -21.72 4.36
N GLU A 110 5.76 -21.26 5.10
CA GLU A 110 4.58 -20.53 4.57
C GLU A 110 4.91 -19.13 4.01
N CYS A 111 6.08 -18.58 4.34
CA CYS A 111 6.48 -17.23 3.95
C CYS A 111 7.60 -17.23 2.90
N GLY A 112 8.67 -18.00 3.15
CA GLY A 112 9.82 -18.16 2.24
C GLY A 112 10.59 -16.89 1.84
N TRP A 113 10.15 -15.70 2.27
CA TRP A 113 10.59 -14.41 1.72
C TRP A 113 12.10 -14.22 1.85
N ALA A 114 12.76 -14.09 0.70
CA ALA A 114 14.21 -14.00 0.59
C ALA A 114 14.59 -12.99 -0.49
N GLY A 115 15.82 -12.52 -0.44
CA GLY A 115 16.37 -11.59 -1.42
C GLY A 115 17.80 -11.18 -1.09
N GLN A 116 18.33 -10.32 -1.95
CA GLN A 116 19.62 -9.64 -1.76
C GLN A 116 19.53 -8.22 -2.32
N SER A 117 20.43 -7.34 -1.90
CA SER A 117 20.52 -5.96 -2.37
C SER A 117 21.97 -5.49 -2.32
N PHE A 118 22.46 -4.89 -3.40
CA PHE A 118 23.82 -4.36 -3.48
C PHE A 118 23.89 -2.90 -3.01
N ALA A 119 25.05 -2.51 -2.47
CA ALA A 119 25.32 -1.15 -2.05
C ALA A 119 25.35 -0.20 -3.26
N ASP A 120 26.16 -0.54 -4.26
CA ASP A 120 26.19 0.13 -5.57
C ASP A 120 24.96 -0.26 -6.41
N ASP A 121 24.44 0.67 -7.22
CA ASP A 121 23.24 0.45 -8.05
C ASP A 121 23.53 -0.36 -9.34
N LYS A 122 24.37 -1.40 -9.22
CA LYS A 122 24.68 -2.37 -10.27
C LYS A 122 23.99 -3.70 -9.97
N ASP A 123 22.69 -3.76 -10.24
CA ASP A 123 21.93 -5.02 -10.22
C ASP A 123 22.42 -5.98 -11.31
N LEU A 124 23.44 -6.77 -10.99
CA LEU A 124 24.02 -7.78 -11.87
C LEU A 124 23.75 -9.19 -11.35
N TYR A 125 23.00 -9.94 -12.16
CA TYR A 125 22.83 -11.39 -12.14
C TYR A 125 22.42 -12.02 -10.79
N SER A 126 21.10 -12.11 -10.59
CA SER A 126 20.52 -13.12 -9.71
C SER A 126 20.88 -14.54 -10.19
N GLY A 127 21.83 -15.20 -9.52
CA GLY A 127 22.06 -16.64 -9.67
C GLY A 127 20.86 -17.45 -9.17
N ASP A 128 20.63 -18.62 -9.76
CA ASP A 128 19.36 -19.34 -9.63
C ASP A 128 18.99 -19.76 -8.19
N CYS A 129 17.86 -19.22 -7.73
CA CYS A 129 17.07 -19.71 -6.60
C CYS A 129 15.58 -19.51 -6.95
N ALA A 130 14.93 -20.58 -7.41
CA ALA A 130 13.55 -20.51 -7.89
C ALA A 130 12.56 -20.01 -6.81
N ASN A 131 11.51 -19.32 -7.26
CA ASN A 131 10.37 -18.80 -6.46
C ASN A 131 10.64 -17.65 -5.48
N ALA A 132 11.68 -16.83 -5.68
CA ALA A 132 11.70 -15.46 -5.18
C ALA A 132 11.08 -14.49 -6.21
N LYS A 133 9.85 -14.01 -5.99
CA LYS A 133 9.30 -12.85 -6.73
C LYS A 133 9.99 -11.58 -6.22
N SER A 134 11.06 -11.15 -6.88
CA SER A 134 11.70 -9.88 -6.56
C SER A 134 10.83 -8.70 -6.98
N TYR A 135 10.70 -7.72 -6.08
CA TYR A 135 10.11 -6.42 -6.40
C TYR A 135 11.10 -5.67 -7.30
N ARG A 136 10.87 -5.70 -8.61
CA ARG A 136 11.63 -4.84 -9.54
C ARG A 136 11.18 -3.40 -9.32
N GLN A 137 11.97 -2.63 -8.56
CA GLN A 137 11.80 -1.19 -8.46
C GLN A 137 11.96 -0.59 -9.86
N ILE A 138 10.93 0.10 -10.34
CA ILE A 138 10.95 0.71 -11.67
C ILE A 138 11.36 2.17 -11.49
N ALA A 139 12.55 2.54 -11.95
CA ALA A 139 12.97 3.94 -12.00
C ALA A 139 12.04 4.71 -12.98
N GLU A 140 11.58 5.93 -12.63
CA GLU A 140 10.78 6.75 -13.56
C GLU A 140 11.60 7.11 -14.81
N GLU A 141 12.91 7.24 -14.62
CA GLU A 141 13.95 7.48 -15.61
C GLU A 141 14.05 6.33 -16.63
N SER A 142 13.92 5.07 -16.20
CA SER A 142 14.06 3.90 -17.09
C SER A 142 12.84 3.67 -18.00
N LEU A 143 11.74 4.38 -17.75
CA LEU A 143 10.53 4.36 -18.58
C LEU A 143 10.43 5.57 -19.54
N GLY A 144 11.34 6.53 -19.49
CA GLY A 144 11.25 7.75 -20.31
C GLY A 144 10.00 8.57 -20.02
N LEU A 145 9.63 8.72 -18.74
CA LEU A 145 8.45 9.49 -18.34
C LEU A 145 8.76 10.98 -18.16
N GLU A 146 7.94 11.84 -18.76
CA GLU A 146 8.02 13.29 -18.61
C GLU A 146 6.66 13.91 -18.20
N PRO A 147 6.63 15.17 -17.70
CA PRO A 147 5.38 15.88 -17.43
C PRO A 147 4.50 16.03 -18.67
N LEU A 148 3.18 16.09 -18.47
CA LEU A 148 2.21 16.26 -19.56
C LEU A 148 2.44 17.58 -20.33
N GLY A 149 2.59 17.47 -21.65
CA GLY A 149 2.65 18.60 -22.56
C GLY A 149 1.27 19.15 -22.90
N ALA A 150 1.25 20.36 -23.49
CA ALA A 150 0.03 21.14 -23.75
C ALA A 150 -1.11 20.35 -24.45
N LYS A 151 -0.78 19.43 -25.37
CA LYS A 151 -1.77 18.58 -26.07
C LYS A 151 -2.53 17.67 -25.10
N LEU A 152 -1.83 16.96 -24.21
CA LEU A 152 -2.47 16.04 -23.25
C LEU A 152 -3.09 16.80 -22.08
N VAL A 153 -2.52 17.94 -21.68
CA VAL A 153 -3.17 18.88 -20.75
C VAL A 153 -4.51 19.38 -21.30
N ALA A 154 -4.60 19.72 -22.60
CA ALA A 154 -5.86 20.08 -23.23
C ALA A 154 -6.87 18.91 -23.26
N TYR A 155 -6.41 17.70 -23.60
CA TYR A 155 -7.24 16.48 -23.56
C TYR A 155 -7.86 16.21 -22.17
N PHE A 156 -7.14 16.48 -21.08
CA PHE A 156 -7.70 16.37 -19.73
C PHE A 156 -8.60 17.55 -19.36
N ARG A 157 -8.32 18.77 -19.86
CA ARG A 157 -9.20 19.94 -19.68
C ARG A 157 -10.57 19.78 -20.34
N GLU A 158 -10.64 19.13 -21.52
CA GLU A 158 -11.90 18.67 -22.16
C GLU A 158 -12.72 17.67 -21.31
N ARG A 159 -12.12 17.14 -20.26
CA ARG A 159 -12.68 16.16 -19.33
C ARG A 159 -12.90 16.75 -17.93
N LEU A 160 -12.74 18.07 -17.81
CA LEU A 160 -12.77 18.87 -16.58
C LEU A 160 -11.76 18.42 -15.51
N ILE A 161 -10.71 17.70 -15.89
CA ILE A 161 -9.64 17.26 -15.00
C ILE A 161 -8.51 18.30 -15.01
N SER A 162 -8.14 18.78 -13.84
CA SER A 162 -7.18 19.86 -13.62
C SER A 162 -5.73 19.39 -13.60
N GLU A 163 -4.81 20.29 -13.95
CA GLU A 163 -3.36 20.06 -13.85
C GLU A 163 -2.87 19.83 -12.40
N LYS A 164 -3.66 20.22 -11.39
CA LYS A 164 -3.42 19.92 -9.98
C LYS A 164 -3.63 18.42 -9.72
N THR A 165 -4.80 17.90 -10.11
CA THR A 165 -5.19 16.50 -9.93
C THR A 165 -4.28 15.58 -10.74
N LEU A 166 -3.98 15.92 -12.00
CA LEU A 166 -3.02 15.17 -12.83
C LEU A 166 -1.64 15.07 -12.17
N ARG A 167 -1.16 16.16 -11.54
CA ARG A 167 0.13 16.20 -10.86
C ARG A 167 0.14 15.38 -9.57
N ARG A 168 -0.91 15.46 -8.74
CA ARG A 168 -1.07 14.67 -7.51
C ARG A 168 -1.12 13.17 -7.81
N ASN A 169 -1.82 12.80 -8.88
CA ASN A 169 -1.94 11.42 -9.37
C ASN A 169 -0.74 10.95 -10.21
N ALA A 170 0.33 11.76 -10.29
CA ALA A 170 1.54 11.51 -11.06
C ALA A 170 1.29 11.06 -12.51
N VAL A 171 0.27 11.62 -13.18
CA VAL A 171 0.01 11.36 -14.60
C VAL A 171 1.14 11.96 -15.44
N ARG A 172 1.77 11.13 -16.26
CA ARG A 172 2.92 11.46 -17.13
C ARG A 172 2.57 11.26 -18.60
N GLN A 173 3.52 11.60 -19.48
CA GLN A 173 3.56 11.11 -20.86
C GLN A 173 4.89 10.44 -21.15
N LEU A 174 4.96 9.68 -22.24
CA LEU A 174 6.24 9.18 -22.77
C LEU A 174 7.04 10.31 -23.45
N SER A 175 8.35 10.34 -23.24
CA SER A 175 9.25 11.35 -23.81
C SER A 175 9.51 11.16 -25.30
N ASP A 176 9.54 9.90 -25.77
CA ASP A 176 9.69 9.51 -27.18
C ASP A 176 8.38 9.68 -27.97
N ASN A 177 7.23 9.42 -27.31
CA ASN A 177 5.90 9.57 -27.89
C ASN A 177 4.97 10.39 -27.00
N LYS A 178 5.09 11.72 -27.13
CA LYS A 178 4.35 12.77 -26.39
C LYS A 178 2.82 12.81 -26.67
N ALA A 179 2.27 11.80 -27.34
CA ALA A 179 0.83 11.58 -27.49
C ALA A 179 0.31 10.42 -26.60
N VAL A 180 1.19 9.72 -25.89
CA VAL A 180 0.86 8.61 -24.97
C VAL A 180 0.76 9.13 -23.55
N ILE A 181 -0.39 8.91 -22.92
CA ILE A 181 -0.63 9.12 -21.50
C ILE A 181 -0.07 7.93 -20.73
N ALA A 182 0.62 8.18 -19.63
CA ALA A 182 1.18 7.18 -18.72
C ALA A 182 0.61 7.37 -17.31
N PHE A 183 -0.10 6.36 -16.81
CA PHE A 183 -0.58 6.30 -15.42
C PHE A 183 0.41 5.50 -14.58
N THR A 184 1.05 6.17 -13.62
CA THR A 184 2.04 5.55 -12.73
C THR A 184 1.37 4.87 -11.54
N TYR A 185 1.46 3.53 -11.48
CA TYR A 185 0.98 2.76 -10.35
C TYR A 185 2.07 2.79 -9.27
N LYS A 186 1.77 3.48 -8.16
CA LYS A 186 2.69 3.68 -7.04
C LYS A 186 2.20 2.98 -5.78
N GLN A 187 3.13 2.53 -4.95
CA GLN A 187 2.89 2.02 -3.60
C GLN A 187 3.97 2.54 -2.66
N ASN A 188 3.59 3.13 -1.52
CA ASN A 188 4.46 3.91 -0.64
C ASN A 188 5.26 4.98 -1.41
N GLY A 189 4.66 5.59 -2.44
CA GLY A 189 5.30 6.56 -3.34
C GLY A 189 6.25 5.96 -4.41
N LEU A 190 6.66 4.69 -4.27
CA LEU A 190 7.55 3.99 -5.21
C LEU A 190 6.77 3.47 -6.42
N LEU A 191 7.37 3.57 -7.61
CA LEU A 191 6.75 3.08 -8.85
C LEU A 191 6.87 1.55 -8.98
N VAL A 192 5.72 0.87 -9.02
CA VAL A 192 5.61 -0.60 -9.14
C VAL A 192 4.99 -1.06 -10.46
N GLY A 193 4.41 -0.14 -11.23
CA GLY A 193 3.90 -0.39 -12.58
C GLY A 193 3.57 0.88 -13.34
N CYS A 194 3.44 0.77 -14.66
CA CYS A 194 2.92 1.85 -15.49
C CYS A 194 1.99 1.29 -16.57
N LYS A 195 0.81 1.89 -16.70
CA LYS A 195 -0.21 1.58 -17.70
C LYS A 195 -0.31 2.76 -18.64
N TYR A 196 -0.28 2.48 -19.94
CA TYR A 196 -0.20 3.45 -21.00
C TYR A 196 -1.49 3.47 -21.81
N ARG A 197 -1.86 4.65 -22.32
CA ARG A 197 -2.93 4.78 -23.31
C ARG A 197 -2.64 5.86 -24.34
N THR A 198 -3.17 5.67 -25.54
CA THR A 198 -3.29 6.78 -26.50
C THR A 198 -4.61 7.54 -26.31
N ILE A 199 -4.75 8.68 -27.00
CA ILE A 199 -6.00 9.46 -27.07
C ILE A 199 -7.14 8.59 -27.65
N GLU A 200 -6.81 7.76 -28.63
CA GLU A 200 -7.69 6.85 -29.41
C GLU A 200 -8.01 5.54 -28.66
N LYS A 201 -7.91 5.53 -27.32
CA LYS A 201 -8.26 4.41 -26.43
C LYS A 201 -7.54 3.07 -26.73
N ARG A 202 -6.29 3.11 -27.23
CA ARG A 202 -5.41 1.92 -27.24
C ARG A 202 -4.66 1.84 -25.91
N PHE A 203 -4.61 0.67 -25.27
CA PHE A 203 -4.04 0.48 -23.91
C PHE A 203 -2.96 -0.62 -23.87
N TRP A 204 -1.94 -0.45 -23.05
CA TRP A 204 -0.95 -1.50 -22.70
C TRP A 204 -0.33 -1.26 -21.32
N GLN A 205 0.42 -2.23 -20.80
CA GLN A 205 1.10 -2.16 -19.50
C GLN A 205 2.50 -2.78 -19.61
N GLY A 206 3.43 -2.35 -18.75
CA GLY A 206 4.76 -2.98 -18.65
C GLY A 206 4.65 -4.48 -18.32
N LYS A 207 5.46 -5.33 -18.97
CA LYS A 207 5.51 -6.77 -18.66
C LYS A 207 6.17 -6.99 -17.30
N GLY A 208 5.58 -7.85 -16.47
CA GLY A 208 6.14 -8.21 -15.16
C GLY A 208 5.99 -7.15 -14.07
N THR A 209 5.19 -6.11 -14.30
CA THR A 209 4.81 -5.14 -13.24
C THR A 209 3.82 -5.77 -12.26
N GLU A 210 3.81 -5.31 -11.02
CA GLU A 210 2.82 -5.79 -10.05
C GLU A 210 1.41 -5.25 -10.39
N LYS A 211 0.41 -6.13 -10.40
CA LYS A 211 -0.98 -5.70 -10.48
C LYS A 211 -1.41 -5.20 -9.10
N ILE A 212 -1.55 -3.88 -8.93
CA ILE A 212 -2.20 -3.23 -7.77
C ILE A 212 -3.28 -2.28 -8.28
N LEU A 213 -4.09 -1.71 -7.38
CA LEU A 213 -5.04 -0.66 -7.70
C LEU A 213 -4.32 0.68 -7.95
N TYR A 214 -4.83 1.50 -8.87
CA TYR A 214 -4.28 2.84 -9.14
C TYR A 214 -4.67 3.79 -8.00
N GLY A 215 -3.69 4.47 -7.41
CA GLY A 215 -3.90 5.36 -6.26
C GLY A 215 -3.99 4.64 -4.89
N ILE A 216 -3.45 3.42 -4.76
CA ILE A 216 -3.55 2.63 -3.51
C ILE A 216 -3.07 3.38 -2.25
N ASP A 217 -2.08 4.27 -2.40
CA ASP A 217 -1.55 5.10 -1.32
C ASP A 217 -2.58 6.08 -0.74
N ASP A 218 -3.53 6.56 -1.55
CA ASP A 218 -4.59 7.48 -1.10
C ASP A 218 -5.60 6.80 -0.15
N ILE A 219 -5.68 5.46 -0.13
CA ILE A 219 -6.59 4.70 0.77
C ILE A 219 -5.88 4.04 1.95
N GLY A 220 -4.60 4.36 2.21
CA GLY A 220 -3.75 3.69 3.22
C GLY A 220 -4.32 3.59 4.64
N GLN A 221 -5.20 4.52 5.04
CA GLN A 221 -5.89 4.55 6.33
C GLN A 221 -7.41 4.83 6.19
N ALA A 222 -7.98 4.65 5.00
CA ALA A 222 -9.36 5.02 4.71
C ALA A 222 -10.36 3.94 5.16
N SER A 223 -11.33 4.31 6.00
CA SER A 223 -12.45 3.44 6.41
C SER A 223 -13.57 3.37 5.36
N GLU A 224 -13.63 4.37 4.48
CA GLU A 224 -14.51 4.39 3.31
C GLU A 224 -13.68 4.60 2.05
N ILE A 225 -13.92 3.80 1.01
CA ILE A 225 -13.20 3.88 -0.27
C ILE A 225 -14.17 3.80 -1.45
N ILE A 226 -13.77 4.36 -2.59
CA ILE A 226 -14.51 4.22 -3.87
C ILE A 226 -13.64 3.46 -4.87
N ILE A 227 -14.22 2.46 -5.56
CA ILE A 227 -13.56 1.69 -6.62
C ILE A 227 -14.25 1.96 -7.96
N VAL A 228 -13.50 2.48 -8.93
CA VAL A 228 -13.94 2.73 -10.32
C VAL A 228 -13.26 1.79 -11.31
N GLU A 229 -13.76 1.73 -12.55
CA GLU A 229 -13.08 0.98 -13.61
C GLU A 229 -11.85 1.70 -14.17
N GLY A 230 -11.99 2.95 -14.62
CA GLY A 230 -10.95 3.70 -15.32
C GLY A 230 -10.12 4.65 -14.45
N GLU A 231 -8.85 4.91 -14.85
CA GLU A 231 -8.02 5.93 -14.18
C GLU A 231 -8.59 7.34 -14.35
N ILE A 232 -9.27 7.61 -15.47
CA ILE A 232 -9.91 8.91 -15.74
C ILE A 232 -11.08 9.15 -14.78
N ASP A 233 -11.76 8.10 -14.35
CA ASP A 233 -12.87 8.15 -13.41
C ASP A 233 -12.36 8.40 -11.98
N LYS A 234 -11.20 7.84 -11.62
CA LYS A 234 -10.49 8.14 -10.36
C LYS A 234 -10.08 9.61 -10.31
N LEU A 235 -9.56 10.15 -11.42
CA LEU A 235 -9.27 11.58 -11.56
C LEU A 235 -10.55 12.44 -11.50
N SER A 236 -11.66 11.97 -12.06
CA SER A 236 -12.94 12.69 -12.08
C SER A 236 -13.59 12.77 -10.69
N LEU A 237 -13.47 11.70 -9.90
CA LEU A 237 -13.93 11.69 -8.52
C LEU A 237 -13.06 12.56 -7.59
N GLU A 238 -11.77 12.71 -7.87
CA GLU A 238 -10.94 13.67 -7.12
C GLU A 238 -11.32 15.14 -7.43
N GLU A 239 -11.76 15.48 -8.65
CA GLU A 239 -12.35 16.81 -8.94
C GLU A 239 -13.69 17.02 -8.20
N ALA A 240 -14.44 15.94 -7.92
CA ALA A 240 -15.60 15.95 -7.01
C ALA A 240 -15.22 15.93 -5.51
N GLY A 241 -13.92 15.91 -5.19
CA GLY A 241 -13.38 15.97 -3.82
C GLY A 241 -13.05 14.62 -3.18
N PHE A 242 -13.33 13.50 -3.83
CA PHE A 242 -13.04 12.15 -3.30
C PHE A 242 -11.60 11.74 -3.59
N GLN A 243 -10.75 11.84 -2.57
CA GLN A 243 -9.36 11.41 -2.65
C GLN A 243 -9.21 9.91 -2.33
N ASN A 244 -10.12 9.36 -1.53
CA ASN A 244 -10.24 7.95 -1.16
C ASN A 244 -10.74 7.03 -2.30
N CYS A 245 -10.42 7.36 -3.55
CA CYS A 245 -10.81 6.62 -4.73
C CYS A 245 -9.63 5.84 -5.32
N VAL A 246 -9.88 4.67 -5.91
CA VAL A 246 -8.89 3.86 -6.64
C VAL A 246 -9.51 3.25 -7.90
N SER A 247 -8.70 2.99 -8.94
CA SER A 247 -9.17 2.27 -10.15
C SER A 247 -8.53 0.89 -10.29
N VAL A 248 -9.22 -0.02 -10.99
CA VAL A 248 -8.70 -1.36 -11.26
C VAL A 248 -7.61 -1.35 -12.35
N PRO A 249 -6.54 -2.17 -12.24
CA PRO A 249 -5.46 -2.20 -13.22
C PRO A 249 -5.90 -2.78 -14.58
N VAL A 250 -6.81 -3.76 -14.54
CA VAL A 250 -7.35 -4.47 -15.70
C VAL A 250 -8.84 -4.16 -15.77
N GLY A 251 -9.33 -3.78 -16.95
CA GLY A 251 -10.75 -3.48 -17.17
C GLY A 251 -11.67 -4.69 -16.96
N ALA A 252 -12.98 -4.44 -17.04
CA ALA A 252 -14.02 -5.37 -16.64
C ALA A 252 -13.97 -6.75 -17.32
N PRO A 253 -14.37 -7.83 -16.62
CA PRO A 253 -14.62 -9.12 -17.24
C PRO A 253 -15.88 -9.05 -18.12
N GLY A 254 -15.88 -9.73 -19.26
CA GLY A 254 -17.04 -9.75 -20.17
C GLY A 254 -18.30 -10.44 -19.61
N LYS A 255 -18.22 -11.09 -18.44
CA LYS A 255 -19.34 -11.62 -17.65
C LYS A 255 -18.89 -12.02 -16.23
N VAL A 256 -19.86 -12.13 -15.32
CA VAL A 256 -19.69 -12.72 -13.97
C VAL A 256 -19.27 -14.19 -14.08
N SER A 257 -18.45 -14.66 -13.14
CA SER A 257 -18.04 -16.07 -13.07
C SER A 257 -19.21 -16.94 -12.59
N SER A 258 -19.70 -17.85 -13.43
CA SER A 258 -20.71 -18.86 -13.07
C SER A 258 -20.15 -20.03 -12.25
N LYS A 259 -19.02 -19.82 -11.57
CA LYS A 259 -18.35 -20.75 -10.66
C LYS A 259 -18.17 -20.08 -9.31
N ASP A 260 -17.89 -20.88 -8.29
CA ASP A 260 -17.39 -20.40 -7.01
C ASP A 260 -16.10 -19.59 -7.18
N LEU A 261 -15.77 -18.79 -6.16
CA LEU A 261 -14.53 -18.03 -6.17
C LEU A 261 -13.32 -18.99 -6.18
N PRO A 262 -12.34 -18.80 -7.08
CA PRO A 262 -11.11 -19.58 -7.04
C PRO A 262 -10.32 -19.27 -5.75
N PRO A 263 -9.49 -20.20 -5.26
CA PRO A 263 -8.48 -19.91 -4.24
C PRO A 263 -7.62 -18.70 -4.64
N ILE A 264 -7.17 -17.93 -3.65
CA ILE A 264 -6.45 -16.66 -3.81
C ILE A 264 -5.25 -16.78 -4.78
N GLU A 265 -4.56 -17.91 -4.74
CA GLU A 265 -3.35 -18.20 -5.54
C GLU A 265 -3.68 -18.48 -7.02
N LYS A 266 -4.96 -18.74 -7.33
CA LYS A 266 -5.47 -19.09 -8.67
C LYS A 266 -6.32 -17.98 -9.29
N ASP A 267 -6.67 -16.95 -8.52
CA ASP A 267 -7.53 -15.83 -8.92
C ASP A 267 -6.79 -14.77 -9.76
N THR A 268 -6.07 -15.21 -10.78
CA THR A 268 -5.09 -14.41 -11.54
C THR A 268 -5.66 -13.18 -12.28
N ALA A 269 -6.99 -13.14 -12.47
CA ALA A 269 -7.73 -11.98 -12.95
C ALA A 269 -7.82 -10.88 -11.89
N PHE A 270 -8.24 -11.22 -10.66
CA PHE A 270 -8.48 -10.31 -9.55
C PHE A 270 -7.34 -10.26 -8.51
N GLN A 271 -6.18 -10.86 -8.82
CA GLN A 271 -4.94 -10.85 -8.04
C GLN A 271 -4.57 -9.48 -7.44
N TYR A 272 -4.96 -8.38 -8.10
CA TYR A 272 -4.74 -7.02 -7.60
C TYR A 272 -5.46 -6.73 -6.28
N LEU A 273 -6.63 -7.33 -6.01
CA LEU A 273 -7.31 -7.21 -4.72
C LEU A 273 -6.48 -7.88 -3.62
N TRP A 274 -5.96 -9.08 -3.89
CA TRP A 274 -5.14 -9.84 -2.93
C TRP A 274 -3.79 -9.17 -2.67
N ASN A 275 -3.18 -8.57 -3.70
CA ASN A 275 -1.98 -7.73 -3.55
C ASN A 275 -2.25 -6.44 -2.74
N CYS A 276 -3.48 -5.93 -2.77
CA CYS A 276 -3.93 -4.73 -2.04
C CYS A 276 -4.63 -5.05 -0.70
N LYS A 277 -4.62 -6.29 -0.22
CA LYS A 277 -5.47 -6.75 0.88
C LYS A 277 -5.26 -5.96 2.20
N GLU A 278 -4.02 -5.61 2.55
CA GLU A 278 -3.71 -4.79 3.75
C GLU A 278 -4.29 -3.36 3.72
N TYR A 279 -4.83 -2.93 2.59
CA TYR A 279 -5.55 -1.65 2.41
C TYR A 279 -7.07 -1.92 2.42
N LEU A 280 -7.52 -2.88 1.61
CA LEU A 280 -8.94 -3.22 1.42
C LEU A 280 -9.59 -3.86 2.66
N ASP A 281 -8.81 -4.49 3.55
CA ASP A 281 -9.32 -5.00 4.83
C ASP A 281 -9.72 -3.89 5.82
N LYS A 282 -9.19 -2.67 5.66
CA LYS A 282 -9.50 -1.51 6.53
C LYS A 282 -10.81 -0.82 6.16
N ALA A 283 -11.24 -0.93 4.90
CA ALA A 283 -12.45 -0.31 4.41
C ALA A 283 -13.69 -1.04 4.97
N VAL A 284 -14.54 -0.33 5.71
CA VAL A 284 -15.85 -0.83 6.16
C VAL A 284 -16.97 -0.46 5.18
N ARG A 285 -16.80 0.62 4.39
CA ARG A 285 -17.68 1.01 3.28
C ARG A 285 -16.87 1.06 1.98
N ILE A 286 -17.30 0.29 0.98
CA ILE A 286 -16.67 0.19 -0.34
C ILE A 286 -17.72 0.56 -1.38
N ILE A 287 -17.62 1.76 -1.94
CA ILE A 287 -18.52 2.26 -2.98
C ILE A 287 -18.01 1.79 -4.33
N LEU A 288 -18.83 1.04 -5.06
CA LEU A 288 -18.54 0.53 -6.40
C LEU A 288 -19.14 1.50 -7.44
N ALA A 289 -18.25 2.19 -8.15
CA ALA A 289 -18.54 3.21 -9.14
C ALA A 289 -18.01 2.77 -10.53
N THR A 290 -18.37 1.55 -10.92
CA THR A 290 -18.02 0.92 -12.19
C THR A 290 -18.92 1.41 -13.33
N ASP A 291 -18.50 1.17 -14.57
CA ASP A 291 -19.22 1.58 -15.77
C ASP A 291 -20.67 1.03 -15.84
N ASN A 292 -21.55 1.82 -16.44
CA ASN A 292 -22.96 1.52 -16.66
C ASN A 292 -23.19 0.66 -17.92
N ASP A 293 -22.38 -0.39 -18.09
CA ASP A 293 -22.51 -1.37 -19.17
C ASP A 293 -22.39 -2.82 -18.65
N PRO A 294 -22.71 -3.85 -19.45
CA PRO A 294 -22.71 -5.23 -18.96
C PRO A 294 -21.35 -5.71 -18.42
N PRO A 295 -20.19 -5.34 -19.01
CA PRO A 295 -18.88 -5.53 -18.36
C PRO A 295 -18.77 -4.82 -17.01
N GLY A 296 -19.07 -3.53 -16.91
CA GLY A 296 -18.95 -2.77 -15.65
C GLY A 296 -19.83 -3.33 -14.52
N GLN A 297 -21.05 -3.78 -14.82
CA GLN A 297 -21.89 -4.50 -13.85
C GLN A 297 -21.32 -5.87 -13.48
N ALA A 298 -20.69 -6.59 -14.41
CA ALA A 298 -19.98 -7.83 -14.11
C ALA A 298 -18.72 -7.62 -13.26
N LEU A 299 -18.04 -6.49 -13.42
CA LEU A 299 -16.93 -6.07 -12.57
C LEU A 299 -17.43 -5.79 -11.15
N ALA A 300 -18.51 -5.01 -10.98
CA ALA A 300 -19.09 -4.73 -9.67
C ALA A 300 -19.45 -6.01 -8.90
N GLU A 301 -20.05 -6.99 -9.58
CA GLU A 301 -20.40 -8.27 -8.95
C GLU A 301 -19.16 -9.08 -8.54
N GLU A 302 -18.17 -9.22 -9.42
CA GLU A 302 -16.94 -9.96 -9.11
C GLU A 302 -16.09 -9.26 -8.03
N LEU A 303 -16.17 -7.93 -7.91
CA LEU A 303 -15.61 -7.16 -6.79
C LEU A 303 -16.38 -7.45 -5.50
N ALA A 304 -17.71 -7.28 -5.48
CA ALA A 304 -18.54 -7.45 -4.29
C ALA A 304 -18.45 -8.87 -3.71
N ARG A 305 -18.41 -9.89 -4.57
CA ARG A 305 -18.21 -11.30 -4.15
C ARG A 305 -16.89 -11.51 -3.39
N ARG A 306 -15.82 -10.79 -3.73
CA ARG A 306 -14.47 -10.94 -3.13
C ARG A 306 -14.21 -10.00 -1.95
N LEU A 307 -14.84 -8.84 -1.95
CA LEU A 307 -14.64 -7.80 -0.94
C LEU A 307 -15.60 -7.93 0.25
N GLY A 308 -16.61 -8.79 0.17
CA GLY A 308 -17.67 -8.88 1.17
C GLY A 308 -18.82 -7.97 0.76
N ARG A 309 -19.94 -8.60 0.37
CA ARG A 309 -21.08 -7.92 -0.25
C ARG A 309 -21.76 -6.94 0.70
N GLU A 310 -21.74 -7.28 1.98
CA GLU A 310 -22.17 -6.46 3.12
C GLU A 310 -21.33 -5.19 3.35
N ARG A 311 -20.10 -5.14 2.82
CA ARG A 311 -19.25 -3.93 2.79
C ARG A 311 -19.38 -3.13 1.50
N CYS A 312 -20.22 -3.55 0.56
CA CYS A 312 -20.33 -2.94 -0.75
C CYS A 312 -21.58 -2.06 -0.91
N TRP A 313 -21.40 -0.94 -1.61
CA TRP A 313 -22.43 -0.02 -2.08
C TRP A 313 -22.27 0.17 -3.61
N ARG A 314 -23.30 0.62 -4.32
CA ARG A 314 -23.26 0.91 -5.77
C ARG A 314 -23.68 2.35 -6.04
N VAL A 315 -22.92 3.02 -6.90
CA VAL A 315 -23.36 4.27 -7.54
C VAL A 315 -24.39 3.94 -8.63
N LEU A 316 -25.58 4.52 -8.55
CA LEU A 316 -26.55 4.49 -9.64
C LEU A 316 -26.37 5.75 -10.49
N TRP A 317 -25.71 5.61 -11.64
CA TRP A 317 -25.51 6.71 -12.57
C TRP A 317 -26.86 7.24 -13.08
N PRO A 318 -27.11 8.57 -13.08
CA PRO A 318 -28.43 9.10 -13.39
C PRO A 318 -28.77 9.04 -14.89
N LYS A 319 -30.02 9.33 -15.21
CA LYS A 319 -30.47 9.50 -16.59
C LYS A 319 -29.74 10.65 -17.27
N LYS A 320 -29.36 10.42 -18.52
CA LYS A 320 -28.71 11.36 -19.44
C LYS A 320 -29.72 11.95 -20.42
N ASP A 321 -30.67 11.12 -20.84
CA ASP A 321 -31.86 11.48 -21.60
C ASP A 321 -33.01 10.51 -21.24
N GLU A 322 -34.07 10.45 -22.04
CA GLU A 322 -35.22 9.58 -21.79
C GLU A 322 -34.87 8.08 -21.80
N PHE A 323 -33.91 7.69 -22.65
CA PHE A 323 -33.55 6.31 -22.99
C PHE A 323 -32.19 5.89 -22.41
N ASN A 324 -31.23 6.82 -22.32
CA ASN A 324 -29.87 6.56 -21.87
C ASN A 324 -29.61 7.06 -20.45
N TYR A 325 -28.73 6.35 -19.76
CA TYR A 325 -28.10 6.79 -18.51
C TYR A 325 -26.67 7.26 -18.80
N PHE A 326 -26.07 8.01 -17.88
CA PHE A 326 -24.63 8.29 -17.95
C PHE A 326 -23.82 7.01 -17.79
N LYS A 327 -22.66 6.93 -18.48
CA LYS A 327 -21.86 5.71 -18.47
C LYS A 327 -20.93 5.60 -17.26
N ASP A 328 -20.27 6.68 -16.91
CA ASP A 328 -19.11 6.68 -16.03
C ASP A 328 -18.97 8.02 -15.28
N ALA A 329 -18.02 8.09 -14.34
CA ALA A 329 -17.81 9.28 -13.52
C ALA A 329 -17.36 10.48 -14.37
N ASN A 330 -16.60 10.25 -15.44
CA ASN A 330 -16.15 11.34 -16.30
C ASN A 330 -17.28 11.95 -17.14
N GLU A 331 -18.23 11.16 -17.61
CA GLU A 331 -19.43 11.71 -18.26
C GLU A 331 -20.24 12.58 -17.29
N VAL A 332 -20.53 12.08 -16.08
CA VAL A 332 -21.29 12.85 -15.08
C VAL A 332 -20.55 14.15 -14.72
N LEU A 333 -19.22 14.10 -14.49
CA LEU A 333 -18.41 15.30 -14.26
C LEU A 333 -18.58 16.32 -15.39
N LYS A 334 -18.46 15.86 -16.65
CA LYS A 334 -18.50 16.72 -17.85
C LYS A 334 -19.86 17.36 -18.12
N TYR A 335 -20.96 16.65 -17.84
CA TYR A 335 -22.31 17.09 -18.21
C TYR A 335 -23.11 17.67 -17.03
N MET A 336 -22.78 17.30 -15.79
CA MET A 336 -23.50 17.74 -14.58
C MET A 336 -22.62 18.49 -13.56
N GLY A 337 -21.29 18.41 -13.67
CA GLY A 337 -20.34 19.10 -12.80
C GLY A 337 -19.96 18.33 -11.53
N ALA A 338 -18.96 18.87 -10.82
CA ALA A 338 -18.35 18.24 -9.64
C ALA A 338 -19.34 18.03 -8.48
N ASP A 339 -20.16 19.03 -8.16
CA ASP A 339 -21.12 18.95 -7.04
C ASP A 339 -22.22 17.90 -7.29
N ALA A 340 -22.65 17.74 -8.55
CA ALA A 340 -23.61 16.71 -8.93
C ALA A 340 -22.98 15.31 -8.84
N LEU A 341 -21.78 15.13 -9.42
CA LEU A 341 -21.02 13.88 -9.29
C LEU A 341 -20.77 13.52 -7.83
N LYS A 342 -20.45 14.51 -6.98
CA LYS A 342 -20.29 14.30 -5.54
C LYS A 342 -21.56 13.72 -4.93
N LYS A 343 -22.69 14.40 -5.10
CA LYS A 343 -23.97 13.95 -4.55
C LYS A 343 -24.35 12.53 -5.01
N ILE A 344 -24.15 12.23 -6.30
CA ILE A 344 -24.46 10.90 -6.89
C ILE A 344 -23.66 9.77 -6.23
N VAL A 345 -22.47 10.05 -5.70
CA VAL A 345 -21.62 9.08 -4.99
C VAL A 345 -21.92 9.05 -3.49
N ASP A 346 -22.23 10.19 -2.88
CA ASP A 346 -22.69 10.27 -1.49
C ASP A 346 -24.01 9.47 -1.31
N ASP A 347 -24.94 9.60 -2.27
CA ASP A 347 -26.24 8.91 -2.36
C ASP A 347 -26.14 7.41 -2.77
N ALA A 348 -24.93 6.81 -2.84
CA ALA A 348 -24.75 5.42 -3.26
C ALA A 348 -25.50 4.40 -2.37
N GLU A 349 -26.21 3.46 -3.00
CA GLU A 349 -27.10 2.48 -2.36
C GLU A 349 -26.37 1.19 -1.92
N PRO A 350 -26.83 0.46 -0.88
CA PRO A 350 -26.23 -0.84 -0.51
C PRO A 350 -26.25 -1.86 -1.66
N TYR A 351 -25.19 -2.67 -1.80
CA TYR A 351 -25.05 -3.64 -2.88
C TYR A 351 -25.88 -4.92 -2.60
N THR A 352 -27.20 -4.79 -2.60
CA THR A 352 -28.14 -5.90 -2.33
C THR A 352 -28.11 -6.96 -3.42
N ASN A 353 -28.46 -8.21 -3.07
CA ASN A 353 -28.69 -9.26 -4.07
C ASN A 353 -29.77 -8.79 -5.06
N ALA A 354 -29.59 -9.12 -6.34
CA ALA A 354 -30.72 -9.14 -7.26
C ALA A 354 -31.63 -10.32 -6.88
N ASN A 355 -32.94 -10.07 -6.81
CA ASN A 355 -33.96 -11.11 -6.70
C ASN A 355 -34.25 -11.73 -8.07
#